data_AF-A0A8T7CNK8-F1
#
_entry.id   AF-A0A8T7CNK8-F1
#
_cell.length_a   1.000
_cell.length_b   1.000
_cell.length_c   1.000
_cell.angle_alpha   90.00
_cell.angle_beta   90.00
_cell.angle_gamma   90.00
#
_symmetry.space_group_name_H-M   'P 1'
#
loop_
_entity.id
_entity.type
_entity.pdbx_description
1 polymer ?
#
loop_
_entity_poly.entity_id
_entity_poly.type
_entity_poly.pdbx_seq_one_letter_code
_entity_poly.pdbx_strand_id
1 'polypeptide(L)' 'MSETPDYMQAFKGYFRGIKSWDELSKLWDSLRQENYGQWYVYATDERPPASPLPVTELEQFIQLTDKYLRDNHEEDY' A
#
# COMPACT_ATOMS: atom_id res chain seq x y z
N MET A 1 -3.57 -3.75 30.09
CA MET A 1 -3.34 -2.60 29.19
C MET A 1 -2.99 -3.20 27.84
N SER A 2 -3.85 -3.06 26.83
CA SER A 2 -3.59 -3.59 25.48
C SER A 2 -2.55 -2.70 24.79
N GLU A 3 -1.41 -3.26 24.43
CA GLU A 3 -0.39 -2.59 23.63
C GLU A 3 -1.02 -2.10 22.31
N THR A 4 -0.78 -0.83 21.99
CA THR A 4 -1.21 -0.25 20.71
C THR A 4 -0.27 -0.76 19.63
N PRO A 5 -0.76 -1.50 18.62
CA PRO A 5 0.10 -2.07 17.59
C PRO A 5 0.97 -1.01 16.89
N ASP A 6 2.20 -1.35 16.54
CA ASP A 6 3.18 -0.41 15.98
C ASP A 6 2.67 0.34 14.74
N TYR A 7 1.86 -0.32 13.89
CA TYR A 7 1.27 0.33 12.72
C TYR A 7 0.34 1.49 13.09
N MET A 8 -0.35 1.44 14.24
CA MET A 8 -1.21 2.53 14.71
C MET A 8 -0.39 3.73 15.18
N GLN A 9 0.85 3.52 15.63
CA GLN A 9 1.76 4.62 15.95
C GLN A 9 2.32 5.29 14.68
N ALA A 10 2.50 4.50 13.60
CA ALA A 10 2.85 5.00 12.27
C ALA A 10 1.68 5.69 11.56
N PHE A 11 0.43 5.38 11.95
CA PHE A 11 -0.79 5.93 11.38
C PHE A 11 -1.03 7.40 11.83
N LYS A 12 -0.38 8.36 11.15
CA LYS A 12 -0.52 9.82 11.40
C LYS A 12 -1.08 10.61 10.21
N GLY A 13 -1.58 9.93 9.18
CA GLY A 13 -1.93 10.52 7.90
C GLY A 13 -3.43 10.82 7.70
N TYR A 14 -3.73 11.56 6.63
CA TYR A 14 -5.07 11.76 6.11
C TYR A 14 -5.37 10.73 5.01
N PHE A 15 -6.62 10.28 4.90
CA PHE A 15 -7.04 9.48 3.75
C PHE A 15 -7.18 10.36 2.51
N ARG A 16 -6.44 10.03 1.45
CA ARG A 16 -6.68 10.58 0.11
C ARG A 16 -7.18 9.45 -0.79
N GLY A 17 -8.31 9.69 -1.45
CA GLY A 17 -8.76 8.81 -2.54
C GLY A 17 -7.91 9.04 -3.79
N ILE A 18 -7.61 7.97 -4.50
CA ILE A 18 -7.01 8.00 -5.84
C ILE A 18 -8.16 8.01 -6.85
N LYS A 19 -8.16 8.97 -7.78
CA LYS A 19 -9.26 9.22 -8.73
C LYS A 19 -8.88 9.00 -10.19
N SER A 20 -7.60 8.78 -10.48
CA SER A 20 -7.08 8.50 -11.83
C SER A 20 -5.92 7.51 -11.79
N TRP A 21 -5.64 6.88 -12.93
CA TRP A 21 -4.48 6.02 -13.14
C TRP A 21 -3.16 6.79 -13.01
N ASP A 22 -3.14 8.08 -13.35
CA ASP A 22 -1.99 8.96 -13.14
C ASP A 22 -1.74 9.22 -11.64
N GLU A 23 -2.80 9.48 -10.85
CA GLU A 23 -2.68 9.60 -9.39
C GLU A 23 -2.21 8.28 -8.76
N LEU A 24 -2.69 7.13 -9.26
CA LEU A 24 -2.24 5.81 -8.82
C LEU A 24 -0.76 5.58 -9.12
N SER A 25 -0.31 5.94 -10.32
CA SER A 25 1.09 5.80 -10.74
C SER A 25 2.02 6.64 -9.86
N LYS A 26 1.62 7.88 -9.54
CA LYS A 26 2.35 8.76 -8.61
C LYS A 26 2.44 8.20 -7.20
N LEU A 27 1.37 7.55 -6.73
CA LEU A 27 1.38 6.85 -5.44
C LEU A 27 2.42 5.72 -5.47
N TRP A 28 2.42 4.87 -6.50
CA TRP A 28 3.40 3.80 -6.66
C TRP A 28 4.83 4.31 -6.66
N ASP A 29 5.12 5.37 -7.40
CA ASP A 29 6.45 5.96 -7.43
C ASP A 29 6.88 6.51 -6.07
N SER A 30 5.96 7.13 -5.33
CA SER A 30 6.22 7.61 -3.97
C SER A 30 6.53 6.45 -3.00
N LEU A 31 5.77 5.35 -3.08
CA LEU A 31 6.02 4.16 -2.25
C LEU A 31 7.38 3.52 -2.56
N ARG A 32 7.78 3.48 -3.83
CA ARG A 32 9.10 2.98 -4.26
C ARG A 32 10.23 3.86 -3.75
N GLN A 33 10.10 5.19 -3.86
CA GLN A 33 11.11 6.14 -3.39
C GLN A 33 11.32 6.03 -1.88
N GLU A 34 10.25 5.77 -1.14
CA GLU A 34 10.27 5.62 0.33
C GLU A 34 10.34 4.16 0.78
N ASN A 35 10.77 3.23 -0.07
CA ASN A 35 10.85 1.81 0.27
C ASN A 35 12.12 1.46 1.06
N TYR A 36 12.05 1.67 2.37
CA TYR A 36 13.09 1.27 3.32
C TYR A 36 12.80 -0.07 4.01
N GLY A 37 11.87 -0.88 3.48
CA GLY A 37 11.48 -2.17 4.08
C GLY A 37 10.69 -2.03 5.38
N GLN A 38 9.93 -0.93 5.50
CA GLN A 38 9.13 -0.60 6.68
C GLN A 38 7.63 -0.51 6.37
N TRP A 39 7.22 -1.00 5.20
CA TRP A 39 5.83 -0.98 4.77
C TRP A 39 5.05 -2.15 5.34
N TYR A 40 3.90 -1.87 5.94
CA TYR A 40 2.96 -2.89 6.39
C TYR A 40 1.83 -2.97 5.36
N VAL A 41 1.67 -4.14 4.73
CA VAL A 41 0.72 -4.35 3.64
C VAL A 41 -0.21 -5.50 4.02
N TYR A 42 -1.51 -5.30 3.85
CA TYR A 42 -2.55 -6.29 4.17
C TYR A 42 -3.83 -6.01 3.38
N ALA A 43 -4.61 -7.06 3.12
CA ALA A 43 -5.98 -6.91 2.61
C ALA A 43 -6.93 -6.53 3.76
N THR A 44 -8.01 -5.80 3.48
CA THR A 44 -8.90 -5.26 4.52
C THR A 44 -9.65 -6.33 5.31
N ASP A 45 -9.78 -7.53 4.76
CA ASP A 45 -10.37 -8.72 5.38
C ASP A 45 -9.35 -9.57 6.16
N GLU A 46 -8.06 -9.24 6.08
CA GLU A 46 -6.98 -9.91 6.77
C GLU A 46 -6.48 -9.12 7.98
N ARG A 47 -5.82 -9.82 8.91
CA ARG A 47 -5.16 -9.16 10.05
C ARG A 47 -3.87 -8.48 9.57
N PRO A 48 -3.57 -7.24 10.03
CA PRO A 48 -2.31 -6.60 9.73
C PRO A 48 -1.12 -7.48 10.15
N PRO A 49 -0.05 -7.56 9.34
CA PRO A 49 1.12 -8.34 9.68
C PRO A 49 1.82 -7.76 10.91
N ALA A 50 2.45 -8.64 11.69
CA ALA A 50 3.23 -8.24 12.87
C ALA A 50 4.61 -7.66 12.52
N SER A 51 5.02 -7.74 11.25
CA SER A 51 6.32 -7.27 10.77
C SER A 51 6.17 -6.60 9.40
N PRO A 52 7.00 -5.60 9.09
CA PRO A 52 6.94 -4.96 7.78
C PRO A 52 7.40 -5.93 6.69
N LEU A 53 6.93 -5.65 5.49
CA LEU A 53 7.26 -6.37 4.28
C LEU A 53 8.73 -6.11 3.90
N PRO A 54 9.49 -7.12 3.46
CA PRO A 54 10.84 -6.93 2.93
C PRO A 54 10.84 -5.96 1.74
N VAL A 55 11.94 -5.19 1.58
CA VAL A 55 12.12 -4.23 0.48
C VAL A 55 11.80 -4.85 -0.88
N THR A 56 12.22 -6.11 -1.08
CA THR A 56 12.07 -6.85 -2.34
C THR A 56 10.63 -7.27 -2.65
N GLU A 57 9.78 -7.40 -1.63
CA GLU A 57 8.42 -7.89 -1.80
C GLU A 57 7.44 -6.75 -2.14
N LEU A 58 7.79 -5.49 -1.81
CA LEU A 58 6.89 -4.36 -2.04
C LEU A 58 6.67 -4.13 -3.53
N GLU A 59 7.73 -4.27 -4.34
CA GLU A 59 7.62 -4.13 -5.79
C GLU A 59 6.70 -5.20 -6.38
N GLN A 60 6.79 -6.45 -5.90
CA GLN A 60 5.91 -7.52 -6.35
C GLN A 60 4.45 -7.22 -5.99
N PHE A 61 4.21 -6.74 -4.78
CA PHE A 61 2.87 -6.32 -4.35
C PHE A 61 2.32 -5.21 -5.28
N ILE A 62 3.09 -4.13 -5.49
CA ILE A 62 2.67 -3.01 -6.35
C ILE A 62 2.32 -3.51 -7.76
N GLN A 63 3.15 -4.37 -8.37
CA GLN A 63 2.90 -4.89 -9.71
C GLN A 63 1.62 -5.73 -9.79
N LEU A 64 1.41 -6.62 -8.82
CA LEU A 64 0.22 -7.48 -8.79
C LEU A 64 -1.04 -6.65 -8.53
N THR A 65 -0.99 -5.68 -7.62
CA THR A 65 -2.12 -4.79 -7.33
C THR A 65 -2.43 -3.86 -8.50
N ASP A 66 -1.43 -3.23 -9.12
CA ASP A 66 -1.64 -2.36 -10.29
C ASP A 66 -2.29 -3.13 -11.43
N LYS A 67 -1.78 -4.34 -11.73
CA LYS A 67 -2.37 -5.21 -12.73
C LYS A 67 -3.81 -5.59 -12.37
N TYR A 68 -4.06 -6.01 -11.14
CA TYR A 68 -5.39 -6.39 -10.68
C TYR A 68 -6.39 -5.23 -10.82
N LEU A 69 -6.00 -4.01 -10.41
CA LEU A 69 -6.86 -2.84 -10.51
C LEU A 69 -7.19 -2.52 -11.98
N ARG A 70 -6.21 -2.53 -12.88
CA ARG A 70 -6.43 -2.25 -14.30
C ARG A 70 -7.24 -3.33 -15.01
N ASP A 71 -7.03 -4.60 -14.67
CA ASP A 71 -7.77 -5.71 -15.28
C ASP A 71 -9.25 -5.73 -14.84
N ASN A 72 -9.57 -5.22 -13.65
CA ASN A 72 -10.93 -5.25 -13.08
C ASN A 72 -11.68 -3.91 -13.19
N HIS A 73 -11.06 -2.88 -13.76
CA HIS A 73 -11.70 -1.59 -14.01
C HIS A 73 -11.59 -1.24 -15.49
N GLU A 74 -12.72 -1.28 -16.19
CA GLU A 74 -12.84 -0.99 -17.64
C GLU A 74 -12.86 0.51 -17.97
N GLU A 75 -12.76 1.38 -16.95
CA GLU A 75 -12.85 2.83 -17.11
C GLU A 75 -11.45 3.47 -17.25
N ASP A 76 -11.29 4.34 -18.24
CA ASP A 76 -10.09 5.18 -18.45
C ASP A 76 -10.12 6.37 -17.48
N TYR A 77 -9.66 6.19 -16.23
CA TYR A 77 -9.50 7.29 -15.26
C TYR A 77 -8.11 7.90 -15.25
#